data_AF-A0A925EUV5-F1
#
_entry.id   AF-A0A925EUV5-F1
#
_cell.length_a   1.000
_cell.length_b   1.000
_cell.length_c   1.000
_cell.angle_alpha   90.00
_cell.angle_beta   90.00
_cell.angle_gamma   90.00
#
_symmetry.space_group_name_H-M   'P 1'
#
loop_
_entity.id
_entity.type
_entity.pdbx_description
1 polymer ?
#
loop_
_entity_poly.entity_id
_entity_poly.type
_entity_poly.pdbx_seq_one_letter_code
_entity_poly.pdbx_strand_id
1 'polypeptide(L)'
;MQPNSPLQQIQSNVGLKIIGASILASTLLHGGLMLVTLPQPKAPEIEKKDDLIMTQLAPKPRPKMVKPPPPPPPPPPERKVAKNIKQTNAPRKAYASRPIMSSKSDVTGPEVSSNMVSGSRGNGLGTDKGLDPGGTSDKGDPNGSGGNDAVQSPPPPPPPPPPPTKPKPRGVAEPDYPEIAKQNNWEGRVVVLARINESGEVEDASVAKSSGHS
;
A
#
# COMPACT_ATOMS: atom_id res chain seq x y z
N MET A 1 2.31 35.91 73.45
CA MET A 1 3.15 36.43 72.35
C MET A 1 4.54 35.82 72.51
N GLN A 2 4.87 34.79 71.73
CA GLN A 2 6.21 34.18 71.74
C GLN A 2 7.07 34.83 70.65
N PRO A 3 8.33 35.18 70.95
CA PRO A 3 9.22 35.83 69.98
C PRO A 3 9.73 34.81 68.96
N ASN A 4 9.57 35.15 67.69
CA ASN A 4 10.11 34.39 66.56
C ASN A 4 11.63 34.29 66.68
N SER A 5 12.14 33.06 66.68
CA SER A 5 13.56 32.76 66.81
C SER A 5 14.30 33.05 65.49
N PRO A 6 15.39 33.82 65.49
CA PRO A 6 16.08 34.29 64.28
C PRO A 6 16.85 33.19 63.50
N LEU A 7 16.87 31.95 63.98
CA LEU A 7 17.56 30.85 63.31
C LEU A 7 16.80 30.25 62.11
N GLN A 8 15.53 30.59 61.88
CA GLN A 8 14.77 30.07 60.74
C GLN A 8 14.99 30.82 59.42
N GLN A 9 15.58 32.01 59.42
CA GLN A 9 15.62 32.86 58.23
C GLN A 9 16.82 32.61 57.30
N ILE A 10 17.84 31.87 57.75
CA ILE A 10 19.08 31.65 56.96
C ILE A 10 18.99 30.43 56.03
N GLN A 11 18.00 29.55 56.19
CA GLN A 11 17.87 28.33 55.37
C GLN A 11 17.13 28.50 54.03
N SER A 12 16.44 29.61 53.79
CA SER A 12 15.55 29.73 52.61
C SER A 12 16.29 29.91 51.28
N ASN A 13 17.42 30.63 51.27
CA ASN A 13 18.10 30.96 50.00
C ASN A 13 18.99 29.84 49.46
N VAL A 14 19.56 29.00 50.34
CA VAL A 14 20.39 27.86 49.92
C VAL A 14 19.49 26.68 49.54
N GLY A 15 18.42 26.44 50.30
CA GLY A 15 17.44 25.38 50.01
C GLY A 15 16.78 25.56 48.64
N LEU A 16 16.37 26.79 48.29
CA LEU A 16 15.70 27.05 47.02
C LEU A 16 16.61 26.78 45.80
N LYS A 17 17.91 27.09 45.91
CA LYS A 17 18.87 26.83 44.83
C LYS A 17 19.13 25.34 44.61
N ILE A 18 19.20 24.56 45.70
CA ILE A 18 19.40 23.11 45.62
C ILE A 18 18.15 22.43 45.03
N ILE A 19 16.95 22.86 45.42
CA ILE A 19 15.69 22.35 44.86
C ILE A 19 15.57 22.72 43.38
N GLY A 20 15.92 23.95 43.00
CA GLY A 20 15.93 24.37 41.60
C GLY A 20 16.90 23.55 40.74
N ALA A 21 18.10 23.29 41.25
CA ALA A 21 19.11 22.49 40.55
C ALA A 21 18.67 21.01 40.39
N SER A 22 17.99 20.42 41.39
CA SER A 22 17.54 19.02 41.31
C SER A 22 16.43 18.81 40.29
N ILE A 23 15.48 19.76 40.17
CA ILE A 23 14.43 19.70 39.16
C ILE A 23 15.03 19.81 37.76
N LEU A 24 15.97 20.73 37.54
CA LEU A 24 16.63 20.91 36.25
C LEU A 24 17.47 19.69 35.84
N ALA A 25 18.18 19.08 36.79
CA ALA A 25 18.94 17.85 36.55
C ALA A 25 18.02 16.66 36.21
N SER A 26 16.87 16.55 36.90
CA SER A 26 15.89 15.48 36.67
C SER A 26 15.23 15.59 35.29
N THR A 27 14.88 16.80 34.85
CA THR A 27 14.30 17.01 33.51
C THR A 27 15.29 16.73 32.40
N LEU A 28 16.56 17.11 32.56
CA LEU A 28 17.62 16.77 31.60
C LEU A 28 17.86 15.26 31.52
N LEU A 29 17.86 14.57 32.66
CA LEU A 29 18.04 13.11 32.70
C LEU A 29 16.88 12.38 31.99
N HIS A 30 15.63 12.74 32.30
CA HIS A 30 14.46 12.11 31.68
C HIS A 30 14.33 12.47 30.20
N GLY A 31 14.61 13.73 29.82
CA GLY A 31 14.61 14.16 28.42
C GLY A 31 15.67 13.44 27.60
N GLY A 32 16.88 13.28 28.14
CA GLY A 32 17.95 12.51 27.52
C GLY A 32 17.61 11.03 27.38
N LEU A 33 17.01 10.41 28.41
CA LEU A 33 16.58 9.01 28.36
C LEU A 33 15.50 8.79 27.29
N MET A 34 14.52 9.70 27.20
CA MET A 34 13.48 9.64 26.18
C MET A 34 14.07 9.68 24.76
N LEU A 35 15.05 10.55 24.51
CA LEU A 35 15.75 10.65 23.22
C LEU A 35 16.49 9.36 22.82
N VAL A 36 17.03 8.60 23.78
CA VAL A 36 17.68 7.30 23.51
C VAL A 36 16.66 6.19 23.27
N THR A 37 15.50 6.26 23.92
CA THR A 37 14.42 5.26 23.76
C THR A 37 13.48 5.54 22.59
N LEU A 38 13.64 6.66 21.87
CA LEU A 38 12.81 6.90 20.69
C LEU A 38 13.08 5.78 19.68
N PRO A 39 12.04 5.02 19.28
CA PRO A 39 12.19 4.01 18.25
C PRO A 39 12.76 4.70 17.01
N GLN A 40 13.90 4.18 16.51
CA GLN A 40 14.49 4.75 15.31
C GLN A 40 13.38 4.81 14.25
N PRO A 41 13.15 5.97 13.63
CA PRO A 41 12.14 6.09 12.59
C PRO A 41 12.55 5.11 11.50
N LYS A 42 11.88 3.95 11.47
CA LYS A 42 12.10 2.95 10.45
C LYS A 42 11.65 3.65 9.17
N ALA A 43 12.63 3.94 8.32
CA ALA A 43 12.34 4.58 7.04
C ALA A 43 11.19 3.79 6.41
N PRO A 44 10.07 4.45 6.04
CA PRO A 44 8.95 3.76 5.44
C PRO A 44 9.54 2.95 4.29
N GLU A 45 9.37 1.64 4.37
CA GLU A 45 9.86 0.73 3.34
C GLU A 45 9.16 1.17 2.07
N ILE A 46 9.92 1.88 1.22
CA ILE A 46 9.42 2.37 -0.06
C ILE A 46 9.20 1.10 -0.85
N GLU A 47 7.97 0.60 -0.79
CA GLU A 47 7.49 -0.51 -1.59
C GLU A 47 7.92 -0.16 -3.02
N LYS A 48 8.91 -0.91 -3.53
CA LYS A 48 9.35 -0.75 -4.91
C LYS A 48 8.10 -0.98 -5.73
N LYS A 49 7.54 0.12 -6.25
CA LYS A 49 6.51 0.05 -7.26
C LYS A 49 7.16 -0.66 -8.42
N ASP A 50 6.92 -1.96 -8.51
CA ASP A 50 7.24 -2.74 -9.69
C ASP A 50 6.68 -1.95 -10.86
N ASP A 51 7.57 -1.57 -11.78
CA ASP A 51 7.18 -0.96 -13.04
C ASP A 51 6.21 -1.93 -13.70
N LEU A 52 4.92 -1.67 -13.49
CA LEU A 52 3.82 -2.34 -14.14
C LEU A 52 3.97 -1.99 -15.62
N ILE A 53 4.70 -2.83 -16.34
CA ILE A 53 4.71 -2.84 -17.79
C ILE A 53 3.27 -3.07 -18.21
N MET A 54 2.57 -1.98 -18.52
CA MET A 54 1.28 -1.98 -19.21
C MET A 54 1.51 -2.63 -20.56
N THR A 55 1.45 -3.96 -20.59
CA THR A 55 1.40 -4.72 -21.82
C THR A 55 0.03 -4.43 -22.41
N GLN A 56 -0.03 -3.42 -23.27
CA GLN A 56 -1.22 -3.07 -24.02
C GLN A 56 -1.48 -4.21 -25.01
N LEU A 57 -2.22 -5.24 -24.56
CA LEU A 57 -2.72 -6.27 -25.46
C LEU A 57 -3.54 -5.58 -26.54
N ALA A 58 -3.14 -5.76 -27.80
CA ALA A 58 -3.87 -5.26 -28.94
C ALA A 58 -5.36 -5.66 -28.79
N PRO A 59 -6.30 -4.73 -29.01
CA PRO A 59 -7.72 -5.00 -28.84
C PRO A 59 -8.11 -6.18 -29.73
N LYS A 60 -8.62 -7.25 -29.11
CA LYS A 60 -9.11 -8.45 -29.80
C LYS A 60 -10.08 -8.01 -30.92
N PRO A 61 -9.86 -8.42 -32.18
CA PRO A 61 -10.72 -8.02 -33.29
C PRO A 61 -12.17 -8.42 -32.96
N ARG A 62 -13.07 -7.44 -33.00
CA ARG A 62 -14.49 -7.68 -32.71
C ARG A 62 -15.01 -8.73 -33.70
N PRO A 63 -15.69 -9.79 -33.24
CA PRO A 63 -16.39 -10.70 -34.13
C PRO A 63 -17.30 -9.89 -35.05
N LYS A 64 -17.24 -10.12 -36.36
CA LYS A 64 -18.15 -9.50 -37.31
C LYS A 64 -19.57 -9.89 -36.88
N MET A 65 -20.33 -8.92 -36.38
CA MET A 65 -21.68 -9.13 -35.91
C MET A 65 -22.53 -9.52 -37.10
N VAL A 66 -22.80 -10.82 -37.26
CA VAL A 66 -23.76 -11.31 -38.24
C VAL A 66 -25.09 -10.73 -37.81
N LYS A 67 -25.66 -9.86 -38.66
CA LYS A 67 -26.95 -9.22 -38.40
C LYS A 67 -27.97 -10.34 -38.16
N PRO A 68 -28.65 -10.38 -37.00
CA PRO A 68 -29.66 -11.40 -36.73
C PRO A 68 -30.68 -11.40 -37.87
N PRO A 69 -31.18 -12.58 -38.30
CA PRO A 69 -32.28 -12.63 -39.24
C PRO A 69 -33.45 -11.79 -38.70
N PRO A 70 -34.17 -11.06 -39.57
CA PRO A 70 -35.30 -10.26 -39.14
C PRO A 70 -36.27 -11.14 -38.35
N PRO A 71 -36.81 -10.65 -37.23
CA PRO A 71 -37.77 -11.42 -36.45
C PRO A 71 -38.95 -11.80 -37.35
N PRO A 72 -39.51 -13.01 -37.18
CA PRO A 72 -40.72 -13.40 -37.90
C PRO A 72 -41.81 -12.35 -37.66
N PRO A 73 -42.66 -12.07 -38.66
CA PRO A 73 -43.75 -11.13 -38.51
C PRO A 73 -44.61 -11.54 -37.30
N PRO A 74 -45.01 -10.58 -36.44
CA PRO A 74 -45.78 -10.89 -35.26
C PRO A 74 -47.08 -11.61 -35.68
N PRO A 75 -47.50 -12.65 -34.94
CA PRO A 75 -48.78 -13.29 -35.20
C PRO A 75 -49.90 -12.26 -35.14
N PRO A 76 -50.93 -12.38 -36.01
CA PRO A 76 -52.06 -11.46 -36.02
C PRO A 76 -52.64 -11.35 -34.60
N PRO A 77 -52.93 -10.12 -34.12
CA PRO A 77 -53.34 -9.91 -32.75
C PRO A 77 -54.63 -10.70 -32.46
N GLU A 78 -54.54 -11.66 -31.54
CA GLU A 78 -55.72 -12.34 -31.01
C GLU A 78 -56.67 -11.29 -30.44
N ARG A 79 -57.92 -11.37 -30.89
CA ARG A 79 -59.00 -10.46 -30.51
C ARG A 79 -59.30 -10.66 -29.02
N LYS A 80 -58.61 -9.90 -28.16
CA LYS A 80 -58.83 -9.94 -26.72
C LYS A 80 -60.23 -9.45 -26.40
N VAL A 81 -61.08 -10.37 -25.96
CA VAL A 81 -62.41 -10.07 -25.39
C VAL A 81 -62.18 -9.20 -24.16
N ALA A 82 -62.67 -7.96 -24.21
CA ALA A 82 -62.54 -6.98 -23.15
C ALA A 82 -63.26 -7.47 -21.88
N LYS A 83 -62.50 -7.86 -20.85
CA LYS A 83 -63.03 -7.97 -19.50
C LYS A 83 -62.91 -6.60 -18.83
N ASN A 84 -64.06 -6.03 -18.52
CA ASN A 84 -64.23 -4.78 -17.80
C ASN A 84 -63.71 -4.94 -16.36
N ILE A 85 -62.51 -4.44 -16.10
CA ILE A 85 -61.92 -4.40 -14.75
C ILE A 85 -62.26 -3.04 -14.15
N LYS A 86 -63.06 -3.06 -13.08
CA LYS A 86 -63.39 -1.90 -12.27
C LYS A 86 -62.10 -1.29 -11.69
N GLN A 87 -61.84 -0.05 -12.10
CA GLN A 87 -60.72 0.78 -11.67
C GLN A 87 -60.97 1.24 -10.23
N THR A 88 -60.26 0.65 -9.26
CA THR A 88 -60.29 1.10 -7.86
C THR A 88 -59.16 2.10 -7.61
N ASN A 89 -59.55 3.33 -7.32
CA ASN A 89 -58.72 4.47 -6.93
C ASN A 89 -57.92 4.22 -5.65
N ALA A 90 -56.67 4.69 -5.62
CA ALA A 90 -56.15 5.60 -4.58
C ALA A 90 -54.71 6.05 -4.89
N PRO A 91 -54.43 7.35 -5.06
CA PRO A 91 -53.06 7.86 -5.12
C PRO A 91 -52.43 7.82 -3.73
N ARG A 92 -51.37 7.01 -3.57
CA ARG A 92 -50.53 7.06 -2.37
C ARG A 92 -49.67 8.32 -2.43
N LYS A 93 -49.93 9.25 -1.50
CA LYS A 93 -49.09 10.44 -1.25
C LYS A 93 -47.65 10.00 -0.99
N ALA A 94 -46.73 10.43 -1.83
CA ALA A 94 -45.31 10.29 -1.61
C ALA A 94 -44.91 11.10 -0.36
N TYR A 95 -44.33 10.43 0.63
CA TYR A 95 -43.71 11.10 1.77
C TYR A 95 -42.45 11.81 1.26
N ALA A 96 -42.46 13.13 1.38
CA ALA A 96 -41.31 13.98 1.08
C ALA A 96 -40.13 13.59 1.99
N SER A 97 -39.01 13.33 1.32
CA SER A 97 -37.68 13.08 1.85
C SER A 97 -37.27 14.07 2.93
N ARG A 98 -36.73 13.54 4.02
CA ARG A 98 -36.01 14.31 5.05
C ARG A 98 -34.77 14.97 4.43
N PRO A 99 -34.42 16.21 4.83
CA PRO A 99 -33.18 16.84 4.40
C PRO A 99 -31.98 16.10 5.00
N ILE A 100 -31.12 15.59 4.13
CA ILE A 100 -29.85 14.96 4.51
C ILE A 100 -28.91 16.10 4.89
N MET A 101 -28.58 16.20 6.19
CA MET A 101 -27.60 17.16 6.68
C MET A 101 -26.24 16.82 6.06
N SER A 102 -25.77 17.72 5.19
CA SER A 102 -24.42 17.73 4.63
C SER A 102 -23.41 17.91 5.75
N SER A 103 -22.68 16.85 6.10
CA SER A 103 -21.42 16.96 6.82
C SER A 103 -20.32 17.17 5.77
N LYS A 104 -19.95 18.44 5.57
CA LYS A 104 -18.67 18.78 4.94
C LYS A 104 -17.58 18.40 5.94
N SER A 105 -16.93 17.26 5.72
CA SER A 105 -15.60 17.02 6.29
C SER A 105 -14.59 17.66 5.33
N ASP A 106 -14.09 18.83 5.73
CA ASP A 106 -12.87 19.43 5.18
C ASP A 106 -11.71 18.45 5.45
N VAL A 107 -11.32 17.70 4.41
CA VAL A 107 -10.08 16.94 4.42
C VAL A 107 -8.99 17.87 3.92
N THR A 108 -8.37 18.56 4.88
CA THR A 108 -7.10 19.27 4.71
C THR A 108 -6.03 18.24 4.41
N GLY A 109 -5.83 17.92 3.14
CA GLY A 109 -4.69 17.11 2.69
C GLY A 109 -3.41 17.94 2.77
N PRO A 110 -2.28 17.37 3.24
CA PRO A 110 -1.01 18.06 3.19
C PRO A 110 -0.54 18.20 1.74
N GLU A 111 -0.24 19.43 1.36
CA GLU A 111 0.41 19.81 0.11
C GLU A 111 1.80 19.17 0.08
N VAL A 112 1.98 18.12 -0.73
CA VAL A 112 3.28 17.45 -0.89
C VAL A 112 4.10 18.27 -1.88
N SER A 113 4.97 19.10 -1.32
CA SER A 113 6.03 19.85 -2.01
C SER A 113 6.86 18.92 -2.91
N SER A 114 6.75 19.12 -4.22
CA SER A 114 7.61 18.54 -5.23
C SER A 114 8.94 19.28 -5.28
N ASN A 115 9.88 18.93 -4.40
CA ASN A 115 11.26 19.33 -4.51
C ASN A 115 12.16 18.27 -3.87
N MET A 116 12.75 17.40 -4.70
CA MET A 116 14.14 16.93 -4.58
C MET A 116 14.46 15.96 -5.72
N VAL A 117 14.78 16.55 -6.88
CA VAL A 117 15.68 15.96 -7.87
C VAL A 117 17.06 16.48 -7.53
N SER A 118 17.94 15.66 -6.95
CA SER A 118 19.40 15.79 -7.16
C SER A 118 20.18 14.63 -6.56
N GLY A 119 20.67 13.76 -7.46
CA GLY A 119 21.89 12.95 -7.39
C GLY A 119 22.40 12.45 -6.03
N SER A 120 22.08 11.19 -5.72
CA SER A 120 22.88 10.41 -4.77
C SER A 120 24.15 9.92 -5.47
N ARG A 121 25.30 10.49 -5.07
CA ARG A 121 26.64 10.08 -5.49
C ARG A 121 26.92 8.67 -4.95
N GLY A 122 27.31 7.77 -5.85
CA GLY A 122 27.77 6.44 -5.50
C GLY A 122 29.15 6.50 -4.84
N ASN A 123 29.25 5.96 -3.63
CA ASN A 123 30.51 5.74 -2.94
C ASN A 123 31.00 4.32 -3.30
N GLY A 124 31.48 4.17 -4.53
CA GLY A 124 32.15 2.95 -4.97
C GLY A 124 33.56 2.90 -4.38
N LEU A 125 33.77 2.08 -3.36
CA LEU A 125 35.07 1.58 -2.95
C LEU A 125 35.59 0.63 -4.04
N GLY A 126 36.20 1.20 -5.07
CA GLY A 126 37.05 0.47 -6.02
C GLY A 126 38.47 0.40 -5.48
N THR A 127 38.87 -0.77 -4.98
CA THR A 127 40.25 -1.09 -4.63
C THR A 127 40.91 -1.89 -5.74
N ASP A 128 40.89 -1.38 -6.97
CA ASP A 128 41.56 -2.03 -8.09
C ASP A 128 42.44 -1.02 -8.82
N LYS A 129 43.55 -0.62 -8.19
CA LYS A 129 44.73 -0.17 -8.92
C LYS A 129 45.59 -1.40 -9.20
N GLY A 130 45.22 -2.14 -10.23
CA GLY A 130 46.15 -2.99 -10.97
C GLY A 130 47.10 -2.09 -11.74
N LEU A 131 48.27 -1.85 -11.16
CA LEU A 131 49.43 -1.21 -11.79
C LEU A 131 50.70 -1.96 -11.39
N ASP A 132 50.74 -3.26 -11.66
CA ASP A 132 51.99 -4.02 -11.68
C ASP A 132 52.35 -4.35 -13.13
N PRO A 133 53.17 -3.52 -13.80
CA PRO A 133 53.76 -3.89 -15.07
C PRO A 133 54.88 -4.91 -14.83
N GLY A 134 54.73 -6.10 -15.40
CA GLY A 134 55.84 -6.93 -15.85
C GLY A 134 56.98 -7.18 -14.84
N GLY A 135 56.74 -8.06 -13.88
CA GLY A 135 57.82 -8.75 -13.15
C GLY A 135 58.17 -10.06 -13.83
N THR A 136 59.13 -10.03 -14.75
CA THR A 136 59.79 -11.24 -15.28
C THR A 136 60.54 -11.94 -14.16
N SER A 137 59.99 -13.04 -13.64
CA SER A 137 60.71 -13.94 -12.73
C SER A 137 61.04 -15.24 -13.45
N ASP A 138 62.18 -15.25 -14.15
CA ASP A 138 62.74 -16.42 -14.87
C ASP A 138 63.35 -17.50 -13.93
N LYS A 139 62.83 -17.64 -12.71
CA LYS A 139 63.26 -18.71 -11.79
C LYS A 139 62.04 -19.40 -11.18
N GLY A 140 61.53 -20.37 -11.92
CA GLY A 140 60.74 -21.45 -11.33
C GLY A 140 61.68 -22.37 -10.54
N ASP A 141 61.38 -22.58 -9.26
CA ASP A 141 62.05 -23.60 -8.46
C ASP A 141 61.71 -24.99 -9.04
N PRO A 142 62.71 -25.83 -9.38
CA PRO A 142 62.47 -27.14 -10.01
C PRO A 142 61.88 -28.19 -9.06
N ASN A 143 61.56 -27.83 -7.81
CA ASN A 143 61.13 -28.77 -6.77
C ASN A 143 59.64 -28.65 -6.42
N GLY A 144 58.82 -28.12 -7.34
CA GLY A 144 57.37 -28.15 -7.22
C GLY A 144 56.85 -29.57 -7.33
N SER A 145 56.63 -30.23 -6.19
CA SER A 145 55.88 -31.48 -6.10
C SER A 145 54.48 -31.27 -6.68
N GLY A 146 54.30 -31.68 -7.93
CA GLY A 146 52.99 -31.82 -8.56
C GLY A 146 52.18 -32.89 -7.84
N GLY A 147 51.42 -32.47 -6.82
CA GLY A 147 50.41 -33.30 -6.18
C GLY A 147 49.35 -33.66 -7.21
N ASN A 148 49.33 -34.92 -7.63
CA ASN A 148 48.29 -35.49 -8.48
C ASN A 148 47.02 -35.81 -7.68
N ASP A 149 46.67 -34.95 -6.72
CA ASP A 149 45.40 -35.09 -6.01
C ASP A 149 44.32 -34.73 -7.02
N ALA A 150 43.62 -35.77 -7.49
CA ALA A 150 42.46 -35.63 -8.34
C ALA A 150 41.48 -34.69 -7.64
N VAL A 151 41.47 -33.43 -8.09
CA VAL A 151 40.56 -32.40 -7.61
C VAL A 151 39.16 -32.92 -7.91
N GLN A 152 38.51 -33.45 -6.87
CA GLN A 152 37.15 -33.93 -6.94
C GLN A 152 36.30 -32.75 -7.40
N SER A 153 35.74 -32.86 -8.60
CA SER A 153 34.93 -31.81 -9.19
C SER A 153 33.86 -31.40 -8.17
N PRO A 154 33.72 -30.09 -7.86
CA PRO A 154 32.73 -29.64 -6.91
C PRO A 154 31.34 -30.14 -7.35
N PRO A 155 30.49 -30.55 -6.39
CA PRO A 155 29.15 -31.03 -6.73
C PRO A 155 28.41 -29.95 -7.53
N PRO A 156 27.61 -30.35 -8.54
CA PRO A 156 26.86 -29.40 -9.34
C PRO A 156 25.98 -28.53 -8.44
N PRO A 157 25.83 -27.23 -8.75
CA PRO A 157 25.01 -26.34 -7.96
C PRO A 157 23.57 -26.85 -7.90
N PRO A 158 22.86 -26.61 -6.78
CA PRO A 158 21.45 -26.97 -6.68
C PRO A 158 20.63 -26.25 -7.76
N PRO A 159 19.57 -26.89 -8.29
CA PRO A 159 18.71 -26.27 -9.28
C PRO A 159 18.06 -24.99 -8.72
N PRO A 160 17.80 -23.97 -9.56
CA PRO A 160 17.16 -22.74 -9.13
C PRO A 160 15.74 -23.01 -8.60
N PRO A 161 15.25 -22.22 -7.63
CA PRO A 161 13.88 -22.34 -7.14
C PRO A 161 12.85 -22.17 -8.28
N PRO A 162 11.71 -22.88 -8.23
CA PRO A 162 10.65 -22.68 -9.21
C PRO A 162 10.11 -21.24 -9.13
N PRO A 163 9.70 -20.66 -10.28
CA PRO A 163 9.12 -19.32 -10.29
C PRO A 163 7.81 -19.29 -9.51
N PRO A 164 7.47 -18.17 -8.84
CA PRO A 164 6.21 -18.04 -8.10
C PRO A 164 5.03 -18.20 -9.06
N THR A 165 4.10 -19.09 -8.71
CA THR A 165 2.88 -19.31 -9.47
C THR A 165 1.90 -18.16 -9.25
N LYS A 166 1.35 -17.61 -10.33
CA LYS A 166 0.29 -16.60 -10.24
C LYS A 166 -0.94 -17.18 -9.53
N PRO A 167 -1.60 -16.44 -8.63
CA PRO A 167 -2.80 -16.91 -7.96
C PRO A 167 -3.92 -17.16 -8.97
N LYS A 168 -4.67 -18.26 -8.77
CA LYS A 168 -5.83 -18.62 -9.61
C LYS A 168 -7.11 -18.50 -8.78
N PRO A 169 -8.12 -17.74 -9.23
CA PRO A 169 -9.37 -17.63 -8.51
C PRO A 169 -10.08 -19.00 -8.47
N ARG A 170 -10.55 -19.41 -7.28
CA ARG A 170 -11.35 -20.64 -7.11
C ARG A 170 -12.81 -20.46 -7.54
N GLY A 171 -13.30 -19.22 -7.59
CA GLY A 171 -14.67 -18.90 -7.99
C GLY A 171 -14.81 -17.42 -8.34
N VAL A 172 -15.96 -17.09 -8.95
CA VAL A 172 -16.38 -15.71 -9.18
C VAL A 172 -17.39 -15.37 -8.08
N ALA A 173 -17.01 -14.50 -7.16
CA ALA A 173 -17.95 -13.93 -6.20
C ALA A 173 -18.73 -12.81 -6.91
N GLU A 174 -20.05 -12.91 -6.94
CA GLU A 174 -20.91 -11.82 -7.39
C GLU A 174 -21.10 -10.83 -6.23
N PRO A 175 -20.68 -9.57 -6.37
CA PRO A 175 -20.85 -8.57 -5.32
C PRO A 175 -22.33 -8.22 -5.17
N ASP A 176 -22.76 -7.97 -3.94
CA ASP A 176 -24.13 -7.52 -3.70
C ASP A 176 -24.33 -6.10 -4.22
N TYR A 177 -25.43 -5.91 -4.95
CA TYR A 177 -25.72 -4.67 -5.64
C TYR A 177 -26.66 -3.80 -4.78
N PRO A 178 -26.24 -2.59 -4.38
CA PRO A 178 -26.97 -1.79 -3.40
C PRO A 178 -28.35 -1.37 -3.93
N GLU A 179 -29.37 -1.41 -3.07
CA GLU A 179 -30.77 -1.13 -3.45
C GLU A 179 -30.95 0.27 -4.06
N ILE A 180 -30.25 1.26 -3.54
CA ILE A 180 -30.29 2.65 -4.03
C ILE A 180 -29.80 2.71 -5.48
N ALA A 181 -28.77 1.94 -5.85
CA ALA A 181 -28.29 1.89 -7.22
C ALA A 181 -29.29 1.18 -8.15
N LYS A 182 -29.99 0.13 -7.67
CA LYS A 182 -31.06 -0.54 -8.44
C LYS A 182 -32.22 0.42 -8.72
N GLN A 183 -32.70 1.15 -7.71
CA GLN A 183 -33.83 2.07 -7.86
C GLN A 183 -33.55 3.22 -8.81
N ASN A 184 -32.31 3.72 -8.82
CA ASN A 184 -31.90 4.84 -9.66
C ASN A 184 -31.28 4.40 -11.00
N ASN A 185 -31.22 3.10 -11.28
CA ASN A 185 -30.52 2.52 -12.44
C ASN A 185 -29.07 3.05 -12.58
N TRP A 186 -28.39 3.25 -11.45
CA TRP A 186 -26.99 3.64 -11.46
C TRP A 186 -26.16 2.43 -11.85
N GLU A 187 -25.20 2.63 -12.73
CA GLU A 187 -24.24 1.62 -13.17
C GLU A 187 -22.82 2.12 -12.89
N GLY A 188 -21.89 1.20 -12.66
CA GLY A 188 -20.50 1.56 -12.45
C GLY A 188 -19.53 0.40 -12.55
N ARG A 189 -18.24 0.75 -12.63
CA ARG A 189 -17.12 -0.19 -12.58
C ARG A 189 -16.22 0.16 -11.42
N VAL A 190 -15.86 -0.85 -10.63
CA VAL A 190 -14.88 -0.76 -9.55
C VAL A 190 -13.69 -1.66 -9.89
N VAL A 191 -12.48 -1.10 -9.77
CA VAL A 191 -11.22 -1.84 -9.87
C VAL A 191 -10.66 -1.92 -8.45
N VAL A 192 -10.51 -3.14 -7.95
CA VAL A 192 -10.01 -3.42 -6.60
C VAL A 192 -8.62 -4.05 -6.72
N LEU A 193 -7.67 -3.57 -5.93
CA LEU A 193 -6.40 -4.21 -5.67
C LEU A 193 -6.56 -5.04 -4.41
N ALA A 194 -6.28 -6.34 -4.49
CA ALA A 194 -6.38 -7.25 -3.35
C ALA A 194 -5.03 -7.95 -3.14
N ARG A 195 -4.59 -8.02 -1.87
CA ARG A 195 -3.44 -8.82 -1.45
C ARG A 195 -3.95 -10.19 -0.98
N ILE A 196 -3.42 -11.26 -1.58
CA ILE A 196 -3.79 -12.64 -1.27
C ILE A 196 -2.61 -13.29 -0.56
N ASN A 197 -2.86 -13.90 0.60
CA ASN A 197 -1.83 -14.58 1.39
C ASN A 197 -1.56 -16.01 0.86
N GLU A 198 -0.62 -16.71 1.50
CA GLU A 198 -0.28 -18.10 1.14
C GLU A 198 -1.42 -19.10 1.39
N SER A 199 -2.35 -18.81 2.30
CA SER A 199 -3.56 -19.63 2.51
C SER A 199 -4.62 -19.44 1.42
N GLY A 200 -4.46 -18.43 0.56
CA GLY A 200 -5.42 -18.08 -0.48
C GLY A 200 -6.57 -17.18 -0.02
N GLU A 201 -6.45 -16.59 1.17
CA GLU A 201 -7.38 -15.62 1.74
C GLU A 201 -6.97 -14.19 1.37
N VAL A 202 -7.95 -13.29 1.33
CA VAL A 202 -7.72 -11.86 1.05
C VAL A 202 -7.32 -11.19 2.38
N GLU A 203 -6.09 -10.70 2.44
CA GLU A 203 -5.54 -10.01 3.63
C GLU A 203 -5.91 -8.52 3.63
N ASP A 204 -5.79 -7.87 2.47
CA ASP A 204 -6.07 -6.45 2.29
C ASP A 204 -6.74 -6.20 0.92
N ALA A 205 -7.62 -5.21 0.86
CA ALA A 205 -8.33 -4.82 -0.36
C ALA A 205 -8.51 -3.30 -0.42
N SER A 206 -8.03 -2.69 -1.50
CA SER A 206 -8.16 -1.25 -1.74
C SER A 206 -8.80 -0.96 -3.09
N VAL A 207 -9.58 0.13 -3.17
CA VAL A 207 -10.20 0.56 -4.43
C VAL A 207 -9.19 1.39 -5.21
N ALA A 208 -8.69 0.85 -6.32
CA ALA A 208 -7.76 1.56 -7.19
C ALA A 208 -8.46 2.57 -8.09
N LYS A 209 -9.66 2.21 -8.58
CA LYS A 209 -10.45 3.08 -9.46
C LYS A 209 -11.93 2.78 -9.30
N SER A 210 -12.72 3.83 -9.16
CA SER A 210 -14.18 3.75 -9.27
C SER A 210 -14.64 4.62 -10.43
N SER A 211 -15.60 4.15 -11.22
CA SER A 211 -16.22 4.98 -12.24
C SER A 211 -17.04 6.13 -11.69
N GLY A 212 -17.33 6.13 -10.37
CA GLY A 212 -17.91 7.23 -9.59
C GLY A 212 -19.14 7.88 -10.22
N HIS A 213 -20.31 7.67 -9.62
CA HIS A 213 -21.24 8.79 -9.49
C HIS A 213 -20.88 9.48 -8.17
N SER A 214 -19.93 10.43 -8.22
CA SER A 214 -19.62 11.34 -7.11
C SER A 214 -20.46 12.60 -7.23
#